data_AF-W2TUD3-F1
#
_entry.id   AF-W2TUD3-F1
#
_cell.length_a   1.000
_cell.length_b   1.000
_cell.length_c   1.000
_cell.angle_alpha   90.00
_cell.angle_beta   90.00
_cell.angle_gamma   90.00
#
_symmetry.space_group_name_H-M   'P 1'
#
loop_
_entity.id
_entity.type
_entity.pdbx_description
1 polymer ?
#
loop_
_entity_poly.entity_id
_entity_poly.type
_entity_poly.pdbx_seq_one_letter_code
_entity_poly.pdbx_strand_id
1 'polypeptide(L)'
;MFSEIQAETSFQERVHISNPGIALAKRLREAYEHSKTVKTKVVTVKPQKEYGFESSIDNSLSPFIPKLRVKHHALRRTESTGIVVVDQGCLNMKEVSTDCYAVGTINPYQYEIQHFVVPEAQLKSSSPLPVQEMDLTPFTYINTKEGLEKLRDTLNSLKEFAVDLEHHEFRSYLGLTCLVQISTRTEDYIIDPFPLWNDMHILNEPFTDPSILKVFHGAEHDIEWLQRDFGIYVVNMFDTGRAMRRLEMQKFNLRYLVHHYCDVSLDKRHQLADWRVRPLDQDMITYARADTHYLLHCYDHLREELLGKGGRVRTLLPVVYSESALICSKVFSKPMFDKDGFRGLERRRLNSRQFAAMRLLWCWRDQVAREEDESVHYVLPNRMLVTIAESLPRELQGILQCCNPVPPLVKECLHQLLKMLFKCRDLPLIEYIDEASDDGNEEIFRNRKLHNEYTKDNVLLTCPLDFSQSEFDEESGNQTSKAKFSDTKVVVERSTTRSLSSILNYAAVVRRNINEDVGVRTIPDKIEI
;
A
#
# COMPACT_ATOMS: atom_id res chain seq x y z
N MET A 1 -4.24 -40.73 60.18
CA MET A 1 -4.31 -39.28 60.50
C MET A 1 -3.17 -38.43 59.92
N PHE A 2 -1.89 -38.53 60.32
CA PHE A 2 -0.85 -37.67 59.71
C PHE A 2 -0.48 -38.02 58.26
N SER A 3 -0.66 -39.28 57.83
CA SER A 3 -0.39 -39.71 56.44
C SER A 3 -1.52 -39.40 55.45
N GLU A 4 -2.77 -39.34 55.93
CA GLU A 4 -3.94 -39.02 55.09
C GLU A 4 -3.99 -37.54 54.76
N ILE A 5 -3.69 -36.67 55.72
CA ILE A 5 -3.69 -35.20 55.53
C ILE A 5 -2.62 -34.76 54.52
N GLN A 6 -1.46 -35.43 54.49
CA GLN A 6 -0.41 -35.18 53.49
C GLN A 6 -0.79 -35.73 52.10
N ALA A 7 -1.48 -36.87 52.04
CA ALA A 7 -1.97 -37.41 50.79
C ALA A 7 -3.06 -36.50 50.18
N GLU A 8 -3.97 -35.99 51.02
CA GLU A 8 -5.06 -35.09 50.63
C GLU A 8 -4.55 -33.72 50.16
N THR A 9 -3.56 -33.14 50.83
CA THR A 9 -2.91 -31.89 50.35
C THR A 9 -2.17 -32.11 49.04
N SER A 10 -1.44 -33.23 48.88
CA SER A 10 -0.77 -33.56 47.60
C SER A 10 -1.74 -33.85 46.45
N PHE A 11 -2.96 -34.29 46.77
CA PHE A 11 -4.03 -34.54 45.80
C PHE A 11 -4.72 -33.23 45.43
N GLN A 12 -5.02 -32.36 46.40
CA GLN A 12 -5.57 -31.03 46.15
C GLN A 12 -4.61 -30.13 45.36
N GLU A 13 -3.30 -30.20 45.62
CA GLU A 13 -2.27 -29.50 44.82
C GLU A 13 -2.23 -30.03 43.38
N ARG A 14 -2.31 -31.34 43.17
CA ARG A 14 -2.37 -31.94 41.83
C ARG A 14 -3.66 -31.58 41.08
N VAL A 15 -4.80 -31.53 41.78
CA VAL A 15 -6.07 -31.10 41.20
C VAL A 15 -6.04 -29.60 40.84
N HIS A 16 -5.42 -28.75 41.66
CA HIS A 16 -5.24 -27.33 41.37
C HIS A 16 -4.31 -27.06 40.17
N ILE A 17 -3.27 -27.88 39.96
CA ILE A 17 -2.37 -27.78 38.79
C ILE A 17 -3.04 -28.33 37.52
N SER A 18 -3.92 -29.32 37.66
CA SER A 18 -4.66 -29.92 36.53
C SER A 18 -5.87 -29.11 36.05
N ASN A 19 -6.26 -28.02 36.73
CA ASN A 19 -7.38 -27.20 36.30
C ASN A 19 -6.97 -26.36 35.07
N PRO A 20 -7.54 -26.63 33.87
CA PRO A 20 -7.17 -25.94 32.64
C PRO A 20 -7.31 -24.41 32.76
N GLY A 21 -8.27 -23.95 33.58
CA GLY A 21 -8.50 -22.53 33.84
C GLY A 21 -7.36 -21.85 34.61
N ILE A 22 -6.71 -22.55 35.55
CA ILE A 22 -5.58 -22.00 36.32
C ILE A 22 -4.32 -21.97 35.46
N ALA A 23 -4.07 -23.02 34.68
CA ALA A 23 -2.97 -23.06 33.71
C ALA A 23 -3.13 -21.98 32.63
N LEU A 24 -4.35 -21.78 32.12
CA LEU A 24 -4.67 -20.70 31.19
C LEU A 24 -4.51 -19.33 31.84
N ALA A 25 -5.02 -19.13 33.07
CA ALA A 25 -4.88 -17.86 33.79
C ALA A 25 -3.42 -17.53 34.12
N LYS A 26 -2.59 -18.54 34.39
CA LYS A 26 -1.14 -18.39 34.59
C LYS A 26 -0.45 -18.01 33.28
N ARG A 27 -0.75 -18.71 32.17
CA ARG A 27 -0.25 -18.33 30.83
C ARG A 27 -0.69 -16.94 30.40
N LEU A 28 -1.93 -16.55 30.70
CA LEU A 28 -2.43 -15.20 30.42
C LEU A 28 -1.76 -14.16 31.32
N ARG A 29 -1.47 -14.47 32.58
CA ARG A 29 -0.69 -13.60 33.47
C ARG A 29 0.76 -13.47 33.02
N GLU A 30 1.41 -14.56 32.66
CA GLU A 30 2.77 -14.57 32.10
C GLU A 30 2.80 -13.81 30.77
N ALA A 31 1.82 -14.01 29.89
CA ALA A 31 1.71 -13.25 28.64
C ALA A 31 1.41 -11.76 28.89
N TYR A 32 0.62 -11.42 29.91
CA TYR A 32 0.30 -10.05 30.29
C TYR A 32 1.48 -9.36 31.00
N GLU A 33 2.22 -10.08 31.84
CA GLU A 33 3.45 -9.60 32.47
C GLU A 33 4.56 -9.45 31.43
N HIS A 34 4.69 -10.39 30.49
CA HIS A 34 5.56 -10.28 29.32
C HIS A 34 5.16 -9.09 28.46
N SER A 35 3.86 -8.87 28.23
CA SER A 35 3.33 -7.67 27.56
C SER A 35 3.50 -6.38 28.35
N LYS A 36 3.70 -6.44 29.67
CA LYS A 36 3.99 -5.27 30.52
C LYS A 36 5.49 -4.97 30.56
N THR A 37 6.35 -5.98 30.54
CA THR A 37 7.81 -5.83 30.43
C THR A 37 8.21 -5.38 29.02
N VAL A 38 7.51 -5.87 27.99
CA VAL A 38 7.48 -5.29 26.65
C VAL A 38 6.55 -4.07 26.71
N LYS A 39 6.95 -3.03 27.44
CA LYS A 39 6.48 -1.69 27.06
C LYS A 39 6.96 -1.51 25.63
N THR A 40 6.09 -1.75 24.66
CA THR A 40 6.38 -1.50 23.24
C THR A 40 6.99 -0.11 23.20
N LYS A 41 8.28 0.00 22.84
CA LYS A 41 8.92 1.30 22.68
C LYS A 41 8.06 2.06 21.67
N VAL A 42 7.25 3.00 22.16
CA VAL A 42 6.32 3.72 21.30
C VAL A 42 7.16 4.78 20.59
N VAL A 43 7.20 4.70 19.27
CA VAL A 43 7.81 5.73 18.45
C VAL A 43 6.99 7.01 18.59
N THR A 44 7.50 7.96 19.39
CA THR A 44 6.80 9.22 19.70
C THR A 44 6.94 10.26 18.59
N VAL A 45 8.09 10.29 17.91
CA VAL A 45 8.39 11.20 16.81
C VAL A 45 8.55 10.39 15.54
N LYS A 46 7.99 10.87 14.42
CA LYS A 46 8.15 10.23 13.11
C LYS A 46 9.61 10.34 12.65
N PRO A 47 10.26 9.24 12.21
CA PRO A 47 11.62 9.29 11.65
C PRO A 47 11.75 10.32 10.53
N GLN A 48 10.71 10.46 9.68
CA GLN A 48 10.65 11.47 8.62
C GLN A 48 10.95 12.89 9.12
N LYS A 49 10.43 13.24 10.31
CA LYS A 49 10.61 14.53 10.97
C LYS A 49 11.91 14.59 11.77
N GLU A 50 12.20 13.53 12.54
CA GLU A 50 13.38 13.45 13.40
C GLU A 50 14.69 13.54 12.62
N TYR A 51 14.78 12.86 11.48
CA TYR A 51 15.96 12.83 10.61
C TYR A 51 15.87 13.79 9.41
N GLY A 52 14.81 14.60 9.35
CA GLY A 52 14.70 15.73 8.40
C GLY A 52 14.59 15.36 6.92
N PHE A 53 14.11 14.17 6.59
CA PHE A 53 13.93 13.73 5.20
C PHE A 53 12.48 13.86 4.69
N GLU A 54 11.58 14.47 5.47
CA GLU A 54 10.19 14.73 5.07
C GLU A 54 10.05 15.44 3.71
N SER A 55 10.97 16.37 3.40
CA SER A 55 10.98 17.10 2.12
C SER A 55 11.30 16.23 0.91
N SER A 56 11.85 15.03 1.13
CA SER A 56 12.14 14.04 0.08
C SER A 56 10.94 13.15 -0.27
N ILE A 57 9.85 13.23 0.51
CA ILE A 57 8.65 12.42 0.36
C ILE A 57 7.63 13.20 -0.45
N ASP A 58 7.30 12.68 -1.64
CA ASP A 58 6.26 13.26 -2.50
C ASP A 58 5.04 12.34 -2.57
N ASN A 59 4.05 12.65 -1.73
CA ASN A 59 2.75 11.98 -1.71
C ASN A 59 1.72 12.58 -2.68
N SER A 60 2.13 13.51 -3.56
CA SER A 60 1.23 14.08 -4.56
C SER A 60 0.79 13.04 -5.61
N LEU A 61 -0.22 13.40 -6.40
CA LEU A 61 -0.70 12.60 -7.53
C LEU A 61 0.26 12.62 -8.73
N SER A 62 1.34 13.40 -8.67
CA SER A 62 2.35 13.45 -9.72
C SER A 62 3.01 12.08 -9.89
N PRO A 63 3.32 11.65 -11.13
CA PRO A 63 4.05 10.41 -11.36
C PRO A 63 5.36 10.33 -10.57
N PHE A 64 5.77 9.12 -10.23
CA PHE A 64 7.06 8.91 -9.55
C PHE A 64 8.23 9.31 -10.46
N ILE A 65 9.14 10.11 -9.91
CA ILE A 65 10.39 10.51 -10.55
C ILE A 65 11.54 9.73 -9.90
N PRO A 66 12.38 9.00 -10.67
CA PRO A 66 13.52 8.26 -10.14
C PRO A 66 14.45 9.16 -9.32
N LYS A 67 14.90 8.66 -8.17
CA LYS A 67 15.86 9.35 -7.29
C LYS A 67 17.32 9.11 -7.68
N LEU A 68 17.59 8.38 -8.77
CA LEU A 68 18.94 8.06 -9.22
C LEU A 68 19.72 9.33 -9.57
N ARG A 69 20.82 9.58 -8.86
CA ARG A 69 21.69 10.75 -9.08
C ARG A 69 22.89 10.41 -9.96
N VAL A 70 23.52 9.28 -9.66
CA VAL A 70 24.73 8.79 -10.34
C VAL A 70 24.43 7.38 -10.80
N LYS A 71 24.75 7.12 -12.07
CA LYS A 71 24.57 5.80 -12.68
C LYS A 71 25.90 5.08 -12.81
N HIS A 72 26.13 4.08 -11.98
CA HIS A 72 27.30 3.20 -12.02
C HIS A 72 27.10 2.06 -13.04
N HIS A 73 28.19 1.50 -13.57
CA HIS A 73 28.17 0.33 -14.49
C HIS A 73 27.24 0.49 -15.70
N ALA A 74 27.10 1.71 -16.21
CA ALA A 74 26.25 1.99 -17.36
C ALA A 74 26.84 1.35 -18.63
N LEU A 75 26.02 0.65 -19.41
CA LEU A 75 26.45 0.18 -20.71
C LEU A 75 26.30 1.31 -21.73
N ARG A 76 27.19 1.32 -22.74
CA ARG A 76 27.13 2.31 -23.82
C ARG A 76 25.79 2.22 -24.54
N ARG A 77 24.99 3.27 -24.41
CA ARG A 77 23.73 3.43 -25.14
C ARG A 77 24.01 4.03 -26.51
N THR A 78 23.32 3.54 -27.52
CA THR A 78 23.35 4.13 -28.86
C THR A 78 22.57 5.46 -28.92
N GLU A 79 21.79 5.79 -27.88
CA GLU A 79 20.96 7.00 -27.79
C GLU A 79 21.14 7.72 -26.43
N SER A 80 21.10 9.04 -26.45
CA SER A 80 21.38 9.94 -25.32
C SER A 80 20.15 10.14 -24.42
N THR A 81 20.03 9.32 -23.38
CA THR A 81 19.18 9.64 -22.22
C THR A 81 19.97 10.59 -21.31
N GLY A 82 19.49 11.82 -21.06
CA GLY A 82 20.18 12.90 -20.30
C GLY A 82 20.53 12.62 -18.82
N ILE A 83 21.08 11.44 -18.53
CA ILE A 83 21.64 11.00 -17.26
C ILE A 83 23.15 11.22 -17.31
N VAL A 84 23.72 11.80 -16.25
CA VAL A 84 25.17 11.93 -16.11
C VAL A 84 25.76 10.54 -15.89
N VAL A 85 26.43 10.01 -16.93
CA VAL A 85 27.18 8.75 -16.87
C VAL A 85 28.55 9.06 -16.28
N VAL A 86 28.85 8.52 -15.11
CA VAL A 86 30.19 8.59 -14.53
C VAL A 86 30.91 7.32 -14.92
N ASP A 87 31.71 7.41 -15.97
CA ASP A 87 32.62 6.35 -16.39
C ASP A 87 34.05 6.80 -16.11
N GLN A 88 34.92 5.91 -15.62
CA GLN A 88 36.30 6.23 -15.21
C GLN A 88 37.26 6.53 -16.39
N GLY A 89 36.72 6.86 -17.57
CA GLY A 89 37.53 7.30 -18.70
C GLY A 89 36.67 7.81 -19.82
N CYS A 90 36.42 9.13 -19.86
CA CYS A 90 36.44 9.97 -21.06
C CYS A 90 36.07 11.41 -20.70
N LEU A 91 37.08 12.28 -20.70
CA LEU A 91 36.92 13.73 -20.74
C LEU A 91 36.45 14.13 -22.14
N ASN A 92 35.20 14.58 -22.29
CA ASN A 92 34.84 15.76 -23.09
C ASN A 92 33.32 15.97 -23.12
N MET A 93 32.91 17.15 -22.64
CA MET A 93 31.56 17.69 -22.78
C MET A 93 31.29 18.14 -24.21
N LYS A 94 30.13 17.80 -24.78
CA LYS A 94 29.18 18.74 -25.40
C LYS A 94 27.96 18.05 -26.01
N GLU A 95 26.89 18.84 -26.04
CA GLU A 95 25.63 18.71 -26.79
C GLU A 95 24.48 17.96 -26.11
N VAL A 96 23.65 18.79 -25.46
CA VAL A 96 22.27 18.53 -25.06
C VAL A 96 21.38 19.01 -26.20
N SER A 97 20.49 18.15 -26.70
CA SER A 97 19.31 18.58 -27.46
C SER A 97 18.05 18.00 -26.83
N THR A 98 17.05 18.88 -26.74
CA THR A 98 15.74 18.69 -26.13
C THR A 98 14.73 18.26 -27.20
N ASP A 99 13.72 17.48 -26.79
CA ASP A 99 12.47 17.06 -27.47
C ASP A 99 12.41 15.53 -27.71
N CYS A 100 11.40 14.73 -27.35
CA CYS A 100 10.11 14.94 -26.70
C CYS A 100 9.34 13.58 -26.44
N TYR A 101 8.43 13.58 -25.44
CA TYR A 101 7.22 12.72 -25.18
C TYR A 101 7.27 11.18 -24.97
N ALA A 102 7.19 10.74 -23.69
CA ALA A 102 6.11 9.91 -23.11
C ALA A 102 6.38 9.63 -21.62
N VAL A 103 5.48 10.08 -20.74
CA VAL A 103 5.60 9.99 -19.27
C VAL A 103 5.25 8.57 -18.79
N GLY A 104 6.10 7.62 -19.14
CA GLY A 104 6.26 6.35 -18.43
C GLY A 104 7.71 6.34 -17.97
N THR A 105 7.94 6.46 -16.67
CA THR A 105 9.28 6.42 -16.11
C THR A 105 9.91 5.07 -16.45
N ILE A 106 10.79 5.03 -17.46
CA ILE A 106 11.53 3.82 -17.84
C ILE A 106 12.53 3.52 -16.71
N ASN A 107 12.71 2.24 -16.37
CA ASN A 107 13.73 1.84 -15.40
C ASN A 107 15.12 2.36 -15.86
N PRO A 108 15.84 3.15 -15.05
CA PRO A 108 17.15 3.68 -15.42
C PRO A 108 18.17 2.62 -15.82
N TYR A 109 18.06 1.39 -15.30
CA TYR A 109 18.89 0.24 -15.61
C TYR A 109 18.22 -0.78 -16.55
N GLN A 110 17.10 -0.42 -17.20
CA GLN A 110 16.36 -1.32 -18.10
C GLN A 110 17.27 -1.98 -19.13
N TYR A 111 18.13 -1.20 -19.78
CA TYR A 111 19.02 -1.67 -20.83
C TYR A 111 20.04 -2.67 -20.26
N GLU A 112 20.67 -2.32 -19.14
CA GLU A 112 21.67 -3.16 -18.46
C GLU A 112 21.07 -4.49 -18.00
N ILE A 113 19.85 -4.48 -17.45
CA ILE A 113 19.14 -5.68 -17.02
C ILE A 113 18.77 -6.56 -18.21
N GLN A 114 18.31 -5.98 -19.32
CA GLN A 114 17.92 -6.73 -20.54
C GLN A 114 19.11 -7.36 -21.26
N HIS A 115 20.27 -6.71 -21.24
CA HIS A 115 21.48 -7.17 -21.91
C HIS A 115 22.43 -7.91 -20.96
N PHE A 116 22.03 -8.11 -19.71
CA PHE A 116 22.81 -8.86 -18.73
C PHE A 116 22.94 -10.32 -19.15
N VAL A 117 24.17 -10.81 -19.16
CA VAL A 117 24.49 -12.23 -19.36
C VAL A 117 25.06 -12.78 -18.06
N VAL A 118 24.47 -13.86 -17.57
CA VAL A 118 24.89 -14.51 -16.33
C VAL A 118 26.34 -14.98 -16.47
N PRO A 119 27.26 -14.58 -15.57
CA PRO A 119 28.65 -15.04 -15.58
C PRO A 119 28.74 -16.58 -15.55
N GLU A 120 29.62 -17.16 -16.38
CA GLU A 120 29.76 -18.63 -16.47
C GLU A 120 30.05 -19.30 -15.12
N ALA A 121 30.77 -18.62 -14.23
CA ALA A 121 31.07 -19.14 -12.90
C ALA A 121 29.81 -19.44 -12.08
N GLN A 122 28.73 -18.67 -12.28
CA GLN A 122 27.46 -18.85 -11.59
C GLN A 122 26.60 -19.96 -12.22
N LEU A 123 26.93 -20.41 -13.43
CA LEU A 123 26.20 -21.47 -14.16
C LEU A 123 26.88 -22.84 -14.05
N LYS A 124 28.06 -22.91 -13.44
CA LYS A 124 28.80 -24.15 -13.22
C LYS A 124 28.46 -24.72 -11.84
N SER A 125 28.48 -26.04 -11.74
CA SER A 125 28.30 -26.72 -10.45
C SER A 125 29.47 -26.38 -9.52
N SER A 126 29.15 -26.04 -8.28
CA SER A 126 30.13 -25.88 -7.21
C SER A 126 29.53 -26.32 -5.88
N SER A 127 30.33 -26.97 -5.03
CA SER A 127 29.88 -27.43 -3.72
C SER A 127 29.36 -26.26 -2.87
N PRO A 128 28.21 -26.38 -2.20
CA PRO A 128 27.73 -25.38 -1.26
C PRO A 128 28.77 -25.06 -0.20
N LEU A 129 28.98 -23.77 0.06
CA LEU A 129 29.86 -23.33 1.14
C LEU A 129 29.12 -23.45 2.47
N PRO A 130 29.77 -23.93 3.54
CA PRO A 130 29.12 -24.04 4.84
C PRO A 130 28.74 -22.66 5.38
N VAL A 131 27.57 -22.58 6.03
CA VAL A 131 27.17 -21.40 6.80
C VAL A 131 27.92 -21.38 8.13
N GLN A 132 28.38 -20.21 8.56
CA GLN A 132 28.95 -20.04 9.89
C GLN A 132 27.83 -19.97 10.94
N GLU A 133 28.12 -20.28 12.19
CA GLU A 133 27.14 -20.06 13.26
C GLU A 133 26.98 -18.55 13.48
N MET A 134 25.72 -18.08 13.50
CA MET A 134 25.39 -16.66 13.61
C MET A 134 25.99 -15.97 14.85
N ASP A 135 26.16 -16.70 15.95
CA ASP A 135 26.77 -16.22 17.19
C ASP A 135 28.29 -15.97 17.05
N LEU A 136 28.95 -16.64 16.09
CA LEU A 136 30.37 -16.51 15.79
C LEU A 136 30.64 -15.54 14.63
N THR A 137 29.63 -15.24 13.82
CA THR A 137 29.74 -14.33 12.67
C THR A 137 29.77 -12.87 13.15
N PRO A 138 30.79 -12.09 12.75
CA PRO A 138 30.87 -10.66 13.03
C PRO A 138 29.62 -9.92 12.56
N PHE A 139 29.14 -9.01 13.41
CA PHE A 139 27.98 -8.18 13.16
C PHE A 139 28.36 -6.70 13.21
N THR A 140 27.97 -5.95 12.18
CA THR A 140 28.19 -4.50 12.11
C THR A 140 26.87 -3.75 11.92
N TYR A 141 26.56 -2.84 12.85
CA TYR A 141 25.43 -1.91 12.72
C TYR A 141 25.89 -0.60 12.08
N ILE A 142 25.29 -0.21 10.96
CA ILE A 142 25.69 0.93 10.15
C ILE A 142 24.63 2.02 10.23
N ASN A 143 24.99 3.13 10.87
CA ASN A 143 24.15 4.33 10.98
C ASN A 143 24.93 5.63 10.71
N THR A 144 26.14 5.51 10.14
CA THR A 144 27.02 6.62 9.77
C THR A 144 27.42 6.51 8.31
N LYS A 145 27.69 7.65 7.68
CA LYS A 145 28.08 7.71 6.27
C LYS A 145 29.39 6.99 6.02
N GLU A 146 30.36 7.16 6.91
CA GLU A 146 31.66 6.49 6.84
C GLU A 146 31.51 4.97 6.96
N GLY A 147 30.58 4.50 7.79
CA GLY A 147 30.23 3.08 7.88
C GLY A 147 29.63 2.56 6.58
N LEU A 148 28.75 3.34 5.94
CA LEU A 148 28.13 2.99 4.67
C LEU A 148 29.16 2.96 3.51
N GLU A 149 30.09 3.91 3.47
CA GLU A 149 31.19 3.94 2.49
C GLU A 149 32.12 2.74 2.65
N LYS A 150 32.49 2.38 3.88
CA LYS A 150 33.27 1.16 4.15
C LYS A 150 32.54 -0.10 3.69
N LEU A 151 31.24 -0.20 3.97
CA LEU A 151 30.44 -1.32 3.50
C LEU A 151 30.44 -1.39 1.98
N ARG A 152 30.19 -0.27 1.27
CA ARG A 152 30.26 -0.22 -0.20
C ARG A 152 31.60 -0.77 -0.71
N ASP A 153 32.71 -0.33 -0.14
CA ASP A 153 34.05 -0.78 -0.55
C ASP A 153 34.26 -2.27 -0.29
N THR A 154 33.79 -2.78 0.85
CA THR A 154 33.76 -4.22 1.15
C THR A 154 32.96 -4.96 0.08
N LEU A 155 31.72 -4.54 -0.20
CA LEU A 155 30.84 -5.21 -1.17
C LEU A 155 31.43 -5.24 -2.58
N ASN A 156 32.08 -4.15 -3.01
CA ASN A 156 32.77 -4.06 -4.31
C ASN A 156 33.92 -5.08 -4.46
N SER A 157 34.49 -5.57 -3.35
CA SER A 157 35.55 -6.59 -3.38
C SER A 157 35.02 -8.03 -3.42
N LEU A 158 33.71 -8.22 -3.27
CA LEU A 158 33.07 -9.53 -3.15
C LEU A 158 32.49 -10.01 -4.48
N LYS A 159 32.18 -11.31 -4.53
CA LYS A 159 31.52 -11.95 -5.68
C LYS A 159 30.01 -12.06 -5.51
N GLU A 160 29.55 -12.13 -4.27
CA GLU A 160 28.14 -12.22 -3.96
C GLU A 160 27.83 -11.69 -2.55
N PHE A 161 26.60 -11.22 -2.35
CA PHE A 161 26.04 -10.90 -1.04
C PHE A 161 24.51 -11.08 -1.03
N ALA A 162 23.96 -11.38 0.14
CA ALA A 162 22.53 -11.49 0.38
C ALA A 162 21.95 -10.17 0.86
N VAL A 163 20.69 -9.89 0.52
CA VAL A 163 19.99 -8.65 0.89
C VAL A 163 18.56 -8.95 1.29
N ASP A 164 18.07 -8.23 2.30
CA ASP A 164 16.66 -8.16 2.71
C ASP A 164 16.34 -6.75 3.22
N LEU A 165 15.05 -6.43 3.41
CA LEU A 165 14.60 -5.14 3.92
C LEU A 165 13.46 -5.28 4.94
N GLU A 166 13.40 -4.34 5.89
CA GLU A 166 12.24 -4.17 6.75
C GLU A 166 11.45 -2.92 6.39
N HIS A 167 10.13 -3.06 6.32
CA HIS A 167 9.24 -2.03 5.84
C HIS A 167 8.14 -1.68 6.86
N HIS A 168 7.76 -0.40 6.90
CA HIS A 168 6.67 0.09 7.71
C HIS A 168 5.69 0.93 6.87
N GLU A 169 4.42 0.52 6.87
CA GLU A 169 3.37 1.22 6.12
C GLU A 169 2.35 1.95 7.00
N PHE A 170 2.23 1.63 8.29
CA PHE A 170 1.11 2.15 9.08
C PHE A 170 1.19 3.67 9.31
N ARG A 171 2.41 4.21 9.45
CA ARG A 171 2.70 5.63 9.74
C ARG A 171 3.47 6.35 8.62
N SER A 172 3.20 5.95 7.38
CA SER A 172 3.69 6.55 6.12
C SER A 172 2.63 6.33 5.05
N TYR A 173 2.41 7.26 4.13
CA TYR A 173 1.39 7.08 3.09
C TYR A 173 1.81 6.03 2.04
N LEU A 174 3.02 6.19 1.49
CA LEU A 174 3.57 5.25 0.50
C LEU A 174 4.29 4.07 1.15
N GLY A 175 4.52 4.13 2.46
CA GLY A 175 5.40 3.21 3.19
C GLY A 175 6.81 3.77 3.40
N LEU A 176 7.61 3.09 4.21
CA LEU A 176 8.93 3.53 4.61
C LEU A 176 9.84 2.31 4.85
N THR A 177 10.97 2.24 4.17
CA THR A 177 12.03 1.28 4.48
C THR A 177 12.73 1.66 5.78
N CYS A 178 12.69 0.78 6.76
CA CYS A 178 13.16 1.02 8.12
C CYS A 178 14.50 0.35 8.42
N LEU A 179 14.88 -0.66 7.65
CA LEU A 179 16.13 -1.39 7.79
C LEU A 179 16.54 -2.02 6.46
N VAL A 180 17.84 -2.17 6.24
CA VAL A 180 18.40 -2.98 5.15
C VAL A 180 19.39 -3.96 5.75
N GLN A 181 19.24 -5.23 5.44
CA GLN A 181 20.11 -6.30 5.89
C GLN A 181 21.00 -6.74 4.74
N ILE A 182 22.28 -6.94 5.03
CA ILE A 182 23.21 -7.49 4.06
C ILE A 182 24.06 -8.55 4.75
N SER A 183 24.14 -9.73 4.16
CA SER A 183 25.08 -10.77 4.61
C SER A 183 26.07 -11.10 3.52
N THR A 184 27.33 -11.16 3.90
CA THR A 184 28.40 -11.70 3.08
C THR A 184 28.65 -13.15 3.47
N ARG A 185 29.66 -13.80 2.90
CA ARG A 185 30.05 -15.15 3.34
C ARG A 185 30.65 -15.18 4.76
N THR A 186 31.05 -14.03 5.31
CA THR A 186 31.84 -13.96 6.54
C THR A 186 31.31 -12.98 7.59
N GLU A 187 30.44 -12.04 7.22
CA GLU A 187 29.97 -10.95 8.09
C GLU A 187 28.51 -10.57 7.79
N ASP A 188 27.78 -10.16 8.82
CA ASP A 188 26.42 -9.62 8.72
C ASP A 188 26.38 -8.12 9.01
N TYR A 189 25.58 -7.40 8.24
CA TYR A 189 25.38 -5.97 8.34
C TYR A 189 23.90 -5.65 8.50
N ILE A 190 23.61 -4.74 9.44
CA ILE A 190 22.31 -4.07 9.53
C ILE A 190 22.53 -2.59 9.30
N ILE A 191 21.88 -2.04 8.30
CA ILE A 191 21.93 -0.63 7.95
C ILE A 191 20.68 0.05 8.48
N ASP A 192 20.88 1.09 9.30
CA ASP A 192 19.84 2.04 9.68
C ASP A 192 19.74 3.14 8.62
N PRO A 193 18.69 3.14 7.77
CA PRO A 193 18.59 4.10 6.70
C PRO A 193 18.19 5.49 7.18
N PHE A 194 17.67 5.68 8.40
CA PHE A 194 17.11 6.99 8.76
C PHE A 194 18.16 8.12 8.85
N PRO A 195 19.32 7.94 9.52
CA PRO A 195 20.40 8.93 9.48
C PRO A 195 21.08 9.02 8.11
N LEU A 196 20.90 8.00 7.26
CA LEU A 196 21.61 7.81 6.00
C LEU A 196 20.73 8.03 4.77
N TRP A 197 19.51 8.53 4.95
CA TRP A 197 18.44 8.49 3.95
C TRP A 197 18.87 9.08 2.60
N ASN A 198 19.64 10.16 2.65
CA ASN A 198 20.13 10.87 1.47
C ASN A 198 21.46 10.32 0.91
N ASP A 199 22.14 9.42 1.63
CA ASP A 199 23.43 8.83 1.27
C ASP A 199 23.30 7.37 0.80
N MET A 200 22.18 6.68 1.08
CA MET A 200 21.94 5.28 0.69
C MET A 200 22.19 4.99 -0.81
N HIS A 201 22.01 5.99 -1.68
CA HIS A 201 22.23 5.86 -3.12
C HIS A 201 23.64 5.39 -3.53
N ILE A 202 24.65 5.51 -2.65
CA ILE A 202 26.02 5.02 -2.93
C ILE A 202 26.08 3.49 -3.08
N LEU A 203 25.09 2.76 -2.54
CA LEU A 203 25.00 1.32 -2.71
C LEU A 203 24.66 0.90 -4.15
N ASN A 204 24.27 1.83 -5.03
CA ASN A 204 24.12 1.52 -6.46
C ASN A 204 25.40 0.97 -7.08
N GLU A 205 26.58 1.34 -6.59
CA GLU A 205 27.85 0.83 -7.10
C GLU A 205 27.90 -0.72 -7.02
N PRO A 206 27.90 -1.36 -5.83
CA PRO A 206 27.86 -2.82 -5.75
C PRO A 206 26.52 -3.44 -6.22
N PHE A 207 25.38 -2.75 -6.04
CA PHE A 207 24.06 -3.31 -6.40
C PHE A 207 23.84 -3.37 -7.92
N THR A 208 24.51 -2.53 -8.69
CA THR A 208 24.38 -2.50 -10.16
C THR A 208 25.59 -3.06 -10.90
N ASP A 209 26.65 -3.45 -10.18
CA ASP A 209 27.77 -4.20 -10.76
C ASP A 209 27.29 -5.58 -11.26
N PRO A 210 27.34 -5.87 -12.58
CA PRO A 210 26.92 -7.15 -13.12
C PRO A 210 27.83 -8.32 -12.73
N SER A 211 29.05 -8.06 -12.24
CA SER A 211 29.98 -9.09 -11.79
C SER A 211 29.68 -9.62 -10.39
N ILE A 212 28.95 -8.84 -9.57
CA ILE A 212 28.61 -9.17 -8.19
C ILE A 212 27.17 -9.69 -8.12
N LEU A 213 26.95 -10.88 -7.58
CA LEU A 213 25.62 -11.45 -7.43
C LEU A 213 24.91 -10.93 -6.19
N LYS A 214 23.68 -10.45 -6.37
CA LYS A 214 22.78 -10.09 -5.27
C LYS A 214 21.76 -11.19 -5.04
N VAL A 215 21.72 -11.79 -3.86
CA VAL A 215 20.75 -12.85 -3.53
C VAL A 215 19.64 -12.28 -2.66
N PHE A 216 18.39 -12.48 -3.07
CA PHE A 216 17.19 -12.07 -2.34
C PHE A 216 16.23 -13.26 -2.15
N HIS A 217 15.20 -13.07 -1.34
CA HIS A 217 14.08 -14.01 -1.20
C HIS A 217 12.73 -13.33 -1.42
N GLY A 218 12.14 -13.48 -2.62
CA GLY A 218 10.84 -12.85 -2.91
C GLY A 218 10.94 -11.32 -3.03
N ALA A 219 11.87 -10.84 -3.85
CA ALA A 219 12.31 -9.45 -3.90
C ALA A 219 11.31 -8.47 -4.54
N GLU A 220 10.07 -8.89 -4.78
CA GLU A 220 9.14 -8.12 -5.61
C GLU A 220 8.83 -6.72 -5.06
N HIS A 221 8.69 -6.60 -3.73
CA HIS A 221 8.46 -5.32 -3.07
C HIS A 221 9.76 -4.62 -2.71
N ASP A 222 10.80 -5.39 -2.38
CA ASP A 222 12.14 -4.87 -2.07
C ASP A 222 12.71 -4.00 -3.19
N ILE A 223 12.59 -4.46 -4.43
CA ILE A 223 13.02 -3.68 -5.61
C ILE A 223 12.25 -2.37 -5.73
N GLU A 224 10.95 -2.35 -5.43
CA GLU A 224 10.14 -1.12 -5.47
C GLU A 224 10.52 -0.16 -4.33
N TRP A 225 10.75 -0.68 -3.13
CA TRP A 225 11.13 0.11 -1.96
C TRP A 225 12.52 0.73 -2.09
N LEU A 226 13.51 -0.05 -2.58
CA LEU A 226 14.86 0.44 -2.90
C LEU A 226 14.83 1.63 -3.87
N GLN A 227 13.98 1.55 -4.91
CA GLN A 227 13.79 2.64 -5.86
C GLN A 227 13.08 3.85 -5.23
N ARG A 228 11.95 3.61 -4.57
CA ARG A 228 11.09 4.63 -3.97
C ARG A 228 11.85 5.47 -2.94
N ASP A 229 12.57 4.81 -2.05
CA ASP A 229 13.17 5.45 -0.88
C ASP A 229 14.56 6.00 -1.21
N PHE A 230 15.42 5.18 -1.82
CA PHE A 230 16.86 5.47 -1.95
C PHE A 230 17.34 5.67 -3.39
N GLY A 231 16.52 5.36 -4.40
CA GLY A 231 16.95 5.35 -5.80
C GLY A 231 18.00 4.28 -6.10
N ILE A 232 17.94 3.15 -5.40
CA ILE A 232 18.82 1.99 -5.62
C ILE A 232 18.17 1.03 -6.61
N TYR A 233 18.97 0.54 -7.56
CA TYR A 233 18.58 -0.46 -8.56
C TYR A 233 19.44 -1.71 -8.43
N VAL A 234 18.99 -2.83 -8.98
CA VAL A 234 19.72 -4.10 -8.90
C VAL A 234 19.95 -4.68 -10.31
N VAL A 235 21.18 -5.08 -10.60
CA VAL A 235 21.57 -5.83 -11.80
C VAL A 235 22.30 -7.09 -11.33
N ASN A 236 22.13 -8.25 -11.99
CA ASN A 236 22.64 -9.54 -11.52
C ASN A 236 22.07 -9.94 -10.15
N MET A 237 20.79 -10.36 -10.16
CA MET A 237 20.06 -10.81 -8.97
C MET A 237 19.63 -12.28 -9.11
N PHE A 238 19.65 -13.00 -8.00
CA PHE A 238 19.04 -14.33 -7.88
C PHE A 238 17.99 -14.34 -6.78
N ASP A 239 16.73 -14.59 -7.16
CA ASP A 239 15.61 -14.69 -6.22
C ASP A 239 15.39 -16.16 -5.82
N THR A 240 15.70 -16.47 -4.57
CA THR A 240 15.52 -17.82 -4.02
C THR A 240 14.05 -18.25 -3.97
N GLY A 241 13.11 -17.33 -3.79
CA GLY A 241 11.67 -17.62 -3.87
C GLY A 241 11.21 -18.00 -5.29
N ARG A 242 11.85 -17.46 -6.33
CA ARG A 242 11.63 -17.91 -7.72
C ARG A 242 12.24 -19.29 -7.97
N ALA A 243 13.46 -19.52 -7.47
CA ALA A 243 14.12 -20.82 -7.53
C ALA A 243 13.27 -21.93 -6.90
N MET A 244 12.75 -21.71 -5.68
CA MET A 244 11.90 -22.69 -4.98
C MET A 244 10.63 -23.05 -5.76
N ARG A 245 10.01 -22.07 -6.44
CA ARG A 245 8.84 -22.30 -7.31
C ARG A 245 9.21 -23.14 -8.51
N ARG A 246 10.37 -22.88 -9.15
CA ARG A 246 10.87 -23.66 -10.29
C ARG A 246 11.28 -25.08 -9.90
N LEU A 247 11.72 -25.29 -8.66
CA LEU A 247 12.01 -26.60 -8.09
C LEU A 247 10.77 -27.33 -7.56
N GLU A 248 9.58 -26.71 -7.60
CA GLU A 248 8.32 -27.24 -7.10
C GLU A 248 8.40 -27.70 -5.63
N MET A 249 9.09 -26.92 -4.80
CA MET A 249 9.18 -27.20 -3.37
C MET A 249 7.81 -27.07 -2.68
N GLN A 250 7.65 -27.71 -1.51
CA GLN A 250 6.36 -27.75 -0.80
C GLN A 250 5.85 -26.37 -0.35
N LYS A 251 6.77 -25.45 -0.03
CA LYS A 251 6.48 -24.07 0.39
C LYS A 251 7.54 -23.15 -0.20
N PHE A 252 7.22 -21.85 -0.31
CA PHE A 252 8.06 -20.85 -0.96
C PHE A 252 8.50 -19.70 -0.05
N ASN A 253 8.40 -19.86 1.28
CA ASN A 253 8.80 -18.84 2.25
C ASN A 253 10.20 -19.12 2.82
N LEU A 254 10.90 -18.06 3.22
CA LEU A 254 12.27 -18.10 3.72
C LEU A 254 12.43 -19.05 4.89
N ARG A 255 11.50 -19.04 5.85
CA ARG A 255 11.52 -19.97 6.99
C ARG A 255 11.57 -21.44 6.55
N TYR A 256 10.80 -21.81 5.53
CA TYR A 256 10.85 -23.17 5.00
C TYR A 256 12.19 -23.43 4.31
N LEU A 257 12.71 -22.47 3.53
CA LEU A 257 13.99 -22.59 2.84
C LEU A 257 15.15 -22.84 3.83
N VAL A 258 15.24 -22.00 4.86
CA VAL A 258 16.28 -22.07 5.89
C VAL A 258 16.15 -23.35 6.71
N HIS A 259 14.94 -23.75 7.09
CA HIS A 259 14.74 -25.04 7.76
C HIS A 259 15.14 -26.22 6.87
N HIS A 260 14.85 -26.15 5.57
CA HIS A 260 15.10 -27.27 4.67
C HIS A 260 16.59 -27.54 4.43
N TYR A 261 17.41 -26.49 4.29
CA TYR A 261 18.84 -26.63 4.01
C TYR A 261 19.75 -26.46 5.24
N CYS A 262 19.33 -25.70 6.25
CA CYS A 262 20.16 -25.38 7.41
C CYS A 262 19.70 -26.08 8.70
N ASP A 263 18.52 -26.74 8.71
CA ASP A 263 17.87 -27.27 9.92
C ASP A 263 17.65 -26.21 11.03
N VAL A 264 17.48 -24.95 10.63
CA VAL A 264 17.24 -23.81 11.53
C VAL A 264 15.78 -23.35 11.43
N SER A 265 15.16 -23.15 12.60
CA SER A 265 13.79 -22.62 12.70
C SER A 265 13.80 -21.11 12.95
N LEU A 266 13.46 -20.32 11.92
CA LEU A 266 13.29 -18.87 12.07
C LEU A 266 12.06 -18.51 12.91
N ASP A 267 12.22 -17.56 13.83
CA ASP A 267 11.12 -17.01 14.63
C ASP A 267 10.24 -16.08 13.77
N LYS A 268 8.99 -15.88 14.17
CA LYS A 268 8.01 -15.00 13.51
C LYS A 268 7.63 -13.77 14.33
N ARG A 269 8.13 -13.65 15.56
CA ARG A 269 7.65 -12.64 16.52
C ARG A 269 7.75 -11.19 16.01
N HIS A 270 8.74 -10.89 15.18
CA HIS A 270 9.01 -9.52 14.73
C HIS A 270 8.48 -9.18 13.32
N GLN A 271 7.80 -10.11 12.63
CA GLN A 271 7.27 -9.87 11.29
C GLN A 271 6.28 -8.68 11.20
N LEU A 272 5.55 -8.40 12.29
CA LEU A 272 4.61 -7.28 12.40
C LEU A 272 5.09 -6.21 13.40
N ALA A 273 6.38 -6.19 13.73
CA ALA A 273 6.95 -5.22 14.66
C ALA A 273 7.00 -3.83 14.03
N ASP A 274 7.05 -2.80 14.89
CA ASP A 274 7.31 -1.44 14.45
C ASP A 274 8.83 -1.23 14.26
N TRP A 275 9.33 -1.49 13.05
CA TRP A 275 10.76 -1.36 12.70
C TRP A 275 11.31 0.06 12.75
N ARG A 276 10.47 1.06 13.02
CA ARG A 276 10.90 2.44 13.24
C ARG A 276 11.50 2.67 14.63
N VAL A 277 11.33 1.73 15.55
CA VAL A 277 11.85 1.83 16.92
C VAL A 277 13.36 1.98 16.93
N ARG A 278 13.86 2.93 17.73
CA ARG A 278 15.29 3.10 18.03
C ARG A 278 15.52 3.32 19.54
N PRO A 279 16.60 2.78 20.13
CA PRO A 279 17.48 1.75 19.54
C PRO A 279 16.72 0.43 19.36
N LEU A 280 17.13 -0.36 18.36
CA LEU A 280 16.58 -1.70 18.12
C LEU A 280 16.87 -2.62 19.31
N ASP A 281 15.91 -3.49 19.62
CA ASP A 281 16.10 -4.53 20.63
C ASP A 281 16.97 -5.67 20.08
N GLN A 282 17.67 -6.37 20.96
CA GLN A 282 18.54 -7.48 20.55
C GLN A 282 17.78 -8.56 19.77
N ASP A 283 16.53 -8.85 20.16
CA ASP A 283 15.69 -9.82 19.45
C ASP A 283 15.34 -9.37 18.03
N MET A 284 15.14 -8.05 17.82
CA MET A 284 14.91 -7.48 16.49
C MET A 284 16.17 -7.55 15.64
N ILE A 285 17.35 -7.31 16.23
CA ILE A 285 18.65 -7.45 15.56
C ILE A 285 18.86 -8.91 15.14
N THR A 286 18.64 -9.85 16.04
CA THR A 286 18.80 -11.29 15.76
C THR A 286 17.82 -11.75 14.68
N TYR A 287 16.57 -11.30 14.72
CA TYR A 287 15.58 -11.58 13.68
C TYR A 287 16.06 -11.05 12.32
N ALA A 288 16.40 -9.75 12.24
CA ALA A 288 16.81 -9.12 11.00
C ALA A 288 18.06 -9.78 10.40
N ARG A 289 19.07 -10.09 11.22
CA ARG A 289 20.27 -10.81 10.74
C ARG A 289 19.91 -12.16 10.11
N ALA A 290 18.96 -12.88 10.71
CA ALA A 290 18.62 -14.23 10.26
C ALA A 290 17.98 -14.28 8.87
N ASP A 291 17.40 -13.17 8.39
CA ASP A 291 16.78 -13.11 7.06
C ASP A 291 17.81 -13.18 5.92
N THR A 292 19.03 -12.68 6.13
CA THR A 292 20.11 -12.74 5.12
C THR A 292 21.22 -13.74 5.44
N HIS A 293 21.47 -14.02 6.73
CA HIS A 293 22.62 -14.81 7.19
C HIS A 293 22.75 -16.18 6.50
N TYR A 294 21.63 -16.91 6.36
CA TYR A 294 21.61 -18.24 5.76
C TYR A 294 21.45 -18.22 4.23
N LEU A 295 21.12 -17.06 3.66
CA LEU A 295 20.55 -16.98 2.31
C LEU A 295 21.55 -17.35 1.22
N LEU A 296 22.83 -17.04 1.40
CA LEU A 296 23.89 -17.43 0.46
C LEU A 296 24.13 -18.95 0.45
N HIS A 297 24.03 -19.61 1.62
CA HIS A 297 24.11 -21.06 1.70
C HIS A 297 22.90 -21.72 1.03
N CYS A 298 21.69 -21.20 1.28
CA CYS A 298 20.49 -21.66 0.59
C CYS A 298 20.58 -21.45 -0.94
N TYR A 299 21.14 -20.32 -1.39
CA TYR A 299 21.41 -20.07 -2.80
C TYR A 299 22.27 -21.16 -3.43
N ASP A 300 23.37 -21.55 -2.78
CA ASP A 300 24.26 -22.58 -3.33
C ASP A 300 23.52 -23.92 -3.50
N HIS A 301 22.72 -24.32 -2.51
CA HIS A 301 21.92 -25.55 -2.59
C HIS A 301 20.87 -25.49 -3.71
N LEU A 302 20.14 -24.38 -3.80
CA LEU A 302 19.16 -24.15 -4.87
C LEU A 302 19.81 -24.16 -6.25
N ARG A 303 21.01 -23.58 -6.40
CA ARG A 303 21.78 -23.60 -7.65
C ARG A 303 22.09 -25.03 -8.07
N GLU A 304 22.62 -25.86 -7.17
CA GLU A 304 22.96 -27.25 -7.48
C GLU A 304 21.72 -28.08 -7.85
N GLU A 305 20.60 -27.90 -7.16
CA GLU A 305 19.35 -28.56 -7.52
C GLU A 305 18.80 -28.12 -8.89
N LEU A 306 18.86 -26.83 -9.20
CA LEU A 306 18.43 -26.29 -10.49
C LEU A 306 19.30 -26.79 -11.66
N LEU A 307 20.59 -27.00 -11.41
CA LEU A 307 21.51 -27.63 -12.36
C LEU A 307 21.16 -29.12 -12.56
N GLY A 308 20.84 -29.84 -11.48
CA GLY A 308 20.53 -31.27 -11.52
C GLY A 308 19.17 -31.62 -12.14
N LYS A 309 18.13 -30.81 -11.93
CA LYS A 309 16.77 -31.06 -12.45
C LYS A 309 16.58 -30.70 -13.92
N GLY A 310 17.48 -29.90 -14.51
CA GLY A 310 17.47 -29.65 -15.94
C GLY A 310 17.88 -30.90 -16.70
N GLY A 311 16.96 -31.52 -17.44
CA GLY A 311 17.34 -32.58 -18.39
C GLY A 311 18.45 -32.11 -19.33
N ARG A 312 19.14 -33.04 -20.01
CA ARG A 312 20.36 -32.84 -20.84
C ARG A 312 20.34 -31.67 -21.86
N VAL A 313 19.19 -31.02 -22.09
CA VAL A 313 18.97 -30.02 -23.13
C VAL A 313 18.71 -28.60 -22.56
N ARG A 314 18.22 -28.44 -21.32
CA ARG A 314 17.94 -27.11 -20.72
C ARG A 314 18.00 -27.14 -19.18
N THR A 315 18.92 -26.37 -18.59
CA THR A 315 18.98 -26.14 -17.14
C THR A 315 17.90 -25.14 -16.70
N LEU A 316 17.34 -25.33 -15.49
CA LEU A 316 16.34 -24.40 -14.93
C LEU A 316 16.99 -23.11 -14.38
N LEU A 317 18.29 -23.16 -14.12
CA LEU A 317 19.04 -22.07 -13.52
C LEU A 317 19.00 -20.76 -14.34
N PRO A 318 19.26 -20.73 -15.67
CA PRO A 318 19.11 -19.51 -16.47
C PRO A 318 17.69 -18.91 -16.45
N VAL A 319 16.66 -19.76 -16.31
CA VAL A 319 15.26 -19.31 -16.22
C VAL A 319 15.04 -18.52 -14.94
N VAL A 320 15.58 -18.97 -13.81
CA VAL A 320 15.49 -18.25 -12.53
C VAL A 320 16.20 -16.89 -12.61
N TYR A 321 17.36 -16.80 -13.26
CA TYR A 321 18.01 -15.51 -13.50
C TYR A 321 17.17 -14.59 -14.39
N SER A 322 16.52 -15.13 -15.42
CA SER A 322 15.61 -14.34 -16.27
C SER A 322 14.38 -13.84 -15.50
N GLU A 323 13.79 -14.67 -14.63
CA GLU A 323 12.70 -14.24 -13.75
C GLU A 323 13.14 -13.19 -12.74
N SER A 324 14.34 -13.35 -12.18
CA SER A 324 14.95 -12.38 -11.27
C SER A 324 15.20 -11.04 -11.97
N ALA A 325 15.64 -11.06 -13.23
CA ALA A 325 15.81 -9.86 -14.06
C ALA A 325 14.46 -9.15 -14.33
N LEU A 326 13.36 -9.88 -14.50
CA LEU A 326 12.02 -9.30 -14.63
C LEU A 326 11.59 -8.58 -13.33
N ILE A 327 11.92 -9.15 -12.17
CA ILE A 327 11.68 -8.49 -10.88
C ILE A 327 12.49 -7.19 -10.80
N CYS A 328 13.79 -7.22 -11.13
CA CYS A 328 14.65 -6.04 -11.15
C CYS A 328 14.21 -4.97 -12.16
N SER A 329 13.51 -5.37 -13.24
CA SER A 329 13.00 -4.47 -14.27
C SER A 329 11.75 -3.70 -13.83
N LYS A 330 11.08 -4.11 -12.74
CA LYS A 330 9.92 -3.38 -12.22
C LYS A 330 10.27 -1.94 -11.91
N VAL A 331 9.31 -1.04 -12.13
CA VAL A 331 9.43 0.38 -11.78
C VAL A 331 8.39 0.69 -10.74
N PHE A 332 8.82 1.27 -9.61
CA PHE A 332 7.89 1.76 -8.62
C PHE A 332 6.93 2.78 -9.24
N SER A 333 5.64 2.55 -9.07
CA SER A 333 4.59 3.48 -9.47
C SER A 333 3.75 3.83 -8.26
N LYS A 334 3.44 5.11 -8.08
CA LYS A 334 2.58 5.54 -6.97
C LYS A 334 1.19 4.91 -7.14
N PRO A 335 0.56 4.43 -6.04
CA PRO A 335 -0.78 3.90 -6.12
C PRO A 335 -1.74 4.98 -6.62
N MET A 336 -2.49 4.65 -7.68
CA MET A 336 -3.53 5.52 -8.20
C MET A 336 -4.72 5.48 -7.25
N PHE A 337 -5.18 6.66 -6.81
CA PHE A 337 -6.37 6.75 -5.98
C PHE A 337 -7.63 6.48 -6.81
N ASP A 338 -8.33 5.39 -6.48
CA ASP A 338 -9.64 5.09 -7.02
C ASP A 338 -10.73 5.86 -6.25
N LYS A 339 -11.36 6.83 -6.92
CA LYS A 339 -12.42 7.66 -6.35
C LYS A 339 -13.68 6.87 -5.98
N ASP A 340 -13.91 5.73 -6.63
CA ASP A 340 -15.07 4.86 -6.41
C ASP A 340 -14.70 3.57 -5.64
N GLY A 341 -13.45 3.44 -5.18
CA GLY A 341 -12.95 2.26 -4.48
C GLY A 341 -13.67 1.94 -3.16
N PHE A 342 -14.42 2.89 -2.60
CA PHE A 342 -15.26 2.67 -1.42
C PHE A 342 -16.44 1.73 -1.68
N ARG A 343 -16.84 1.49 -2.93
CA ARG A 343 -18.01 0.66 -3.27
C ARG A 343 -17.86 -0.78 -2.77
N GLY A 344 -16.62 -1.30 -2.72
CA GLY A 344 -16.35 -2.62 -2.15
C GLY A 344 -16.55 -2.71 -0.63
N LEU A 345 -16.73 -1.58 0.06
CA LEU A 345 -16.99 -1.52 1.51
C LEU A 345 -18.48 -1.46 1.85
N GLU A 346 -19.35 -1.30 0.85
CA GLU A 346 -20.80 -1.24 1.05
C GLU A 346 -21.33 -2.61 1.50
N ARG A 347 -21.90 -2.66 2.70
CA ARG A 347 -22.53 -3.88 3.24
C ARG A 347 -24.02 -3.96 2.99
N ARG A 348 -24.62 -2.81 2.68
CA ARG A 348 -26.05 -2.60 2.44
C ARG A 348 -26.20 -1.43 1.50
N ARG A 349 -27.35 -1.36 0.84
CA ARG A 349 -27.69 -0.25 -0.06
C ARG A 349 -27.72 1.06 0.73
N LEU A 350 -26.84 1.98 0.37
CA LEU A 350 -26.79 3.32 0.94
C LEU A 350 -27.80 4.22 0.21
N ASN A 351 -28.49 5.09 0.95
CA ASN A 351 -29.30 6.14 0.30
C ASN A 351 -28.40 7.22 -0.33
N SER A 352 -28.97 8.10 -1.14
CA SER A 352 -28.22 9.14 -1.87
C SER A 352 -27.33 10.01 -0.95
N ARG A 353 -27.79 10.32 0.27
CA ARG A 353 -27.05 11.13 1.26
C ARG A 353 -25.89 10.35 1.87
N GLN A 354 -26.13 9.12 2.29
CA GLN A 354 -25.12 8.23 2.87
C GLN A 354 -24.04 7.89 1.83
N PHE A 355 -24.45 7.63 0.59
CA PHE A 355 -23.54 7.41 -0.53
C PHE A 355 -22.65 8.64 -0.79
N ALA A 356 -23.24 9.84 -0.80
CA ALA A 356 -22.48 11.08 -0.92
C ALA A 356 -21.50 11.28 0.23
N ALA A 357 -21.90 10.96 1.47
CA ALA A 357 -21.02 11.01 2.64
C ALA A 357 -19.88 10.01 2.54
N MET A 358 -20.14 8.78 2.11
CA MET A 358 -19.14 7.74 1.88
C MET A 358 -18.06 8.22 0.91
N ARG A 359 -18.47 8.75 -0.25
CA ARG A 359 -17.53 9.27 -1.26
C ARG A 359 -16.72 10.46 -0.74
N LEU A 360 -17.36 11.38 -0.02
CA LEU A 360 -16.67 12.56 0.52
C LEU A 360 -15.66 12.19 1.61
N LEU A 361 -16.01 11.28 2.52
CA LEU A 361 -15.10 10.75 3.54
C LEU A 361 -13.95 9.96 2.91
N TRP A 362 -14.23 9.18 1.87
CA TRP A 362 -13.21 8.42 1.12
C TRP A 362 -12.15 9.35 0.50
N CYS A 363 -12.59 10.39 -0.20
CA CYS A 363 -11.69 11.39 -0.78
C CYS A 363 -10.94 12.21 0.29
N TRP A 364 -11.65 12.65 1.35
CA TRP A 364 -11.02 13.38 2.46
C TRP A 364 -9.92 12.56 3.12
N ARG A 365 -10.17 11.26 3.34
CA ARG A 365 -9.20 10.38 3.97
C ARG A 365 -7.93 10.24 3.15
N ASP A 366 -8.03 10.05 1.84
CA ASP A 366 -6.85 9.99 0.97
C ASP A 366 -6.09 11.33 0.94
N GLN A 367 -6.81 12.45 0.89
CA GLN A 367 -6.21 13.78 0.93
C GLN A 367 -5.40 13.97 2.23
N VAL A 368 -6.01 13.74 3.40
CA VAL A 368 -5.34 13.89 4.70
C VAL A 368 -4.20 12.89 4.85
N ALA A 369 -4.37 11.66 4.37
CA ALA A 369 -3.33 10.63 4.40
C ALA A 369 -2.07 11.07 3.63
N ARG A 370 -2.25 11.70 2.45
CA ARG A 370 -1.15 12.26 1.65
C ARG A 370 -0.49 13.47 2.33
N GLU A 371 -1.31 14.40 2.82
CA GLU A 371 -0.85 15.65 3.45
C GLU A 371 -0.03 15.40 4.73
N GLU A 372 -0.48 14.47 5.58
CA GLU A 372 0.18 14.15 6.86
C GLU A 372 1.22 13.02 6.76
N ASP A 373 1.39 12.45 5.57
CA ASP A 373 2.20 11.25 5.32
C ASP A 373 1.82 10.08 6.25
N GLU A 374 0.54 9.72 6.28
CA GLU A 374 0.01 8.65 7.12
C GLU A 374 -0.74 7.62 6.29
N SER A 375 -0.84 6.38 6.77
CA SER A 375 -1.68 5.40 6.08
C SER A 375 -3.15 5.79 6.17
N VAL A 376 -3.94 5.43 5.16
CA VAL A 376 -5.40 5.63 5.18
C VAL A 376 -6.07 4.96 6.40
N HIS A 377 -5.50 3.86 6.89
CA HIS A 377 -5.99 3.15 8.06
C HIS A 377 -5.69 3.87 9.38
N TYR A 378 -4.55 4.56 9.46
CA TYR A 378 -4.23 5.43 10.59
C TYR A 378 -5.13 6.67 10.62
N VAL A 379 -5.41 7.27 9.45
CA VAL A 379 -6.32 8.43 9.35
C VAL A 379 -7.74 8.06 9.77
N LEU A 380 -8.36 7.09 9.10
CA LEU A 380 -9.72 6.65 9.41
C LEU A 380 -9.96 5.20 8.92
N PRO A 381 -10.04 4.21 9.83
CA PRO A 381 -10.28 2.82 9.47
C PRO A 381 -11.59 2.61 8.69
N ASN A 382 -11.59 1.66 7.73
CA ASN A 382 -12.74 1.38 6.86
C ASN A 382 -14.06 1.21 7.64
N ARG A 383 -14.02 0.44 8.74
CA ARG A 383 -15.20 0.21 9.59
C ARG A 383 -15.79 1.51 10.15
N MET A 384 -14.93 2.42 10.63
CA MET A 384 -15.36 3.69 11.20
C MET A 384 -15.88 4.62 10.11
N LEU A 385 -15.22 4.65 8.95
CA LEU A 385 -15.66 5.40 7.77
C LEU A 385 -17.09 5.01 7.38
N VAL A 386 -17.37 3.71 7.25
CA VAL A 386 -18.71 3.19 6.93
C VAL A 386 -19.71 3.59 8.01
N THR A 387 -19.34 3.47 9.29
CA THR A 387 -20.24 3.79 10.42
C THR A 387 -20.64 5.28 10.43
N ILE A 388 -19.69 6.18 10.16
CA ILE A 388 -19.97 7.62 10.05
C ILE A 388 -20.88 7.91 8.85
N ALA A 389 -20.58 7.30 7.69
CA ALA A 389 -21.37 7.50 6.47
C ALA A 389 -22.82 7.02 6.63
N GLU A 390 -23.04 5.90 7.33
CA GLU A 390 -24.37 5.34 7.57
C GLU A 390 -25.18 6.13 8.59
N SER A 391 -24.54 6.55 9.70
CA SER A 391 -25.22 7.27 10.78
C SER A 391 -25.50 8.74 10.48
N LEU A 392 -24.73 9.36 9.57
CA LEU A 392 -24.77 10.79 9.22
C LEU A 392 -24.90 11.70 10.47
N PRO A 393 -23.90 11.71 11.37
CA PRO A 393 -23.94 12.50 12.61
C PRO A 393 -24.26 13.97 12.37
N ARG A 394 -25.05 14.57 13.28
CA ARG A 394 -25.45 16.00 13.24
C ARG A 394 -24.58 16.90 14.11
N GLU A 395 -23.76 16.30 14.97
CA GLU A 395 -22.98 16.99 15.99
C GLU A 395 -21.60 16.33 16.10
N LEU A 396 -20.63 17.10 16.62
CA LEU A 396 -19.24 16.62 16.80
C LEU A 396 -19.18 15.34 17.64
N GLN A 397 -20.01 15.25 18.69
CA GLN A 397 -20.06 14.06 19.55
C GLN A 397 -20.55 12.82 18.82
N GLY A 398 -21.46 12.96 17.85
CA GLY A 398 -21.92 11.83 17.06
C GLY A 398 -20.82 11.23 16.18
N ILE A 399 -19.89 12.05 15.67
CA ILE A 399 -18.71 11.57 14.95
C ILE A 399 -17.78 10.80 15.90
N LEU A 400 -17.52 11.35 17.09
CA LEU A 400 -16.67 10.71 18.10
C LEU A 400 -17.23 9.35 18.54
N GLN A 401 -18.54 9.23 18.73
CA GLN A 401 -19.19 7.97 19.08
C GLN A 401 -19.07 6.89 18.01
N CYS A 402 -18.91 7.27 16.73
CA CYS A 402 -18.67 6.32 15.65
C CYS A 402 -17.24 5.74 15.63
N CYS A 403 -16.31 6.33 16.39
CA CYS A 403 -14.91 5.99 16.39
C CYS A 403 -14.45 5.48 17.78
N ASN A 404 -14.14 4.19 17.88
CA ASN A 404 -13.58 3.61 19.11
C ASN A 404 -12.39 2.69 18.82
N PRO A 405 -11.14 3.06 19.20
CA PRO A 405 -10.75 4.38 19.70
C PRO A 405 -10.89 5.48 18.64
N VAL A 406 -10.87 6.75 19.03
CA VAL A 406 -10.95 7.88 18.10
C VAL A 406 -9.59 8.11 17.44
N PRO A 407 -9.47 8.04 16.09
CA PRO A 407 -8.22 8.37 15.40
C PRO A 407 -7.81 9.83 15.66
N PRO A 408 -6.52 10.13 15.90
CA PRO A 408 -6.06 11.49 16.20
C PRO A 408 -6.43 12.51 15.13
N LEU A 409 -6.22 12.18 13.85
CA LEU A 409 -6.52 13.07 12.73
C LEU A 409 -8.02 13.32 12.53
N VAL A 410 -8.86 12.33 12.88
CA VAL A 410 -10.31 12.54 12.94
C VAL A 410 -10.66 13.56 14.02
N LYS A 411 -10.01 13.48 15.19
CA LYS A 411 -10.22 14.41 16.31
C LYS A 411 -9.80 15.85 15.95
N GLU A 412 -8.69 16.01 15.23
CA GLU A 412 -8.19 17.31 14.76
C GLU A 412 -9.10 17.92 13.69
N CYS A 413 -9.59 17.10 12.75
CA CYS A 413 -10.43 17.54 11.63
C CYS A 413 -11.95 17.49 11.92
N LEU A 414 -12.41 17.36 13.17
CA LEU A 414 -13.83 17.16 13.50
C LEU A 414 -14.77 18.21 12.88
N HIS A 415 -14.39 19.49 12.94
CA HIS A 415 -15.22 20.58 12.41
C HIS A 415 -15.32 20.52 10.88
N GLN A 416 -14.23 20.17 10.20
CA GLN A 416 -14.21 19.98 8.75
C GLN A 416 -15.10 18.80 8.35
N LEU A 417 -14.96 17.67 9.05
CA LEU A 417 -15.78 16.47 8.83
C LEU A 417 -17.27 16.76 9.02
N LEU A 418 -17.64 17.43 10.11
CA LEU A 418 -19.03 17.79 10.37
C LEU A 418 -19.61 18.70 9.27
N LYS A 419 -18.84 19.69 8.82
CA LYS A 419 -19.23 20.57 7.70
C LYS A 419 -19.45 19.79 6.40
N MET A 420 -18.62 18.79 6.12
CA MET A 420 -18.79 17.91 4.96
C MET A 420 -20.08 17.08 5.07
N LEU A 421 -20.34 16.50 6.25
CA LEU A 421 -21.54 15.70 6.50
C LEU A 421 -22.82 16.53 6.40
N PHE A 422 -22.83 17.79 6.86
CA PHE A 422 -23.99 18.68 6.67
C PHE A 422 -24.34 18.86 5.19
N LYS A 423 -23.34 19.10 4.33
CA LYS A 423 -23.57 19.20 2.87
C LYS A 423 -24.20 17.92 2.30
N CYS A 424 -23.80 16.75 2.79
CA CYS A 424 -24.40 15.48 2.36
C CYS A 424 -25.86 15.35 2.81
N ARG A 425 -26.18 15.84 4.02
CA ARG A 425 -27.54 15.79 4.58
C ARG A 425 -28.51 16.70 3.85
N ASP A 426 -28.03 17.81 3.32
CA ASP A 426 -28.83 18.78 2.55
C ASP A 426 -29.21 18.27 1.15
N LEU A 427 -28.58 17.18 0.68
CA LEU A 427 -28.92 16.58 -0.60
C LEU A 427 -30.34 16.00 -0.59
N PRO A 428 -31.06 16.01 -1.73
CA PRO A 428 -32.35 15.35 -1.83
C PRO A 428 -32.20 13.83 -1.69
N LEU A 429 -33.16 13.21 -1.01
CA LEU A 429 -33.30 11.76 -1.03
C LEU A 429 -33.84 11.34 -2.39
N ILE A 430 -33.10 10.47 -3.07
CA ILE A 430 -33.50 9.90 -4.35
C ILE A 430 -33.89 8.44 -4.07
N GLU A 431 -35.12 8.07 -4.38
CA GLU A 431 -35.52 6.66 -4.44
C GLU A 431 -34.95 6.04 -5.70
N TYR A 432 -34.06 5.06 -5.54
CA TYR A 432 -33.66 4.21 -6.65
C TYR A 432 -34.69 3.09 -6.76
N ILE A 433 -35.53 3.16 -7.79
CA ILE A 433 -36.40 2.05 -8.19
C ILE A 433 -35.47 0.95 -8.71
N ASP A 434 -35.57 -0.25 -8.14
CA ASP A 434 -34.85 -1.41 -8.66
C ASP A 434 -35.45 -1.78 -10.02
N GLU A 435 -34.69 -1.57 -11.10
CA GLU A 435 -34.99 -2.15 -12.42
C GLU A 435 -34.70 -3.66 -12.37
N ALA A 436 -35.52 -4.39 -11.63
CA ALA A 436 -35.57 -5.84 -11.59
C ALA A 436 -37.00 -6.30 -11.30
N SER A 437 -37.93 -5.91 -12.16
CA SER A 437 -39.18 -6.63 -12.36
C SER A 437 -39.62 -6.40 -13.81
N ASP A 438 -39.20 -7.34 -14.65
CA ASP A 438 -39.85 -7.64 -15.92
C ASP A 438 -41.29 -8.07 -15.60
N ASP A 439 -42.24 -7.18 -15.81
CA ASP A 439 -43.55 -7.52 -16.39
C ASP A 439 -44.33 -6.24 -16.70
N GLY A 440 -44.82 -6.19 -17.94
CA GLY A 440 -45.27 -4.99 -18.62
C GLY A 440 -46.36 -4.20 -17.87
N ASN A 441 -46.12 -2.89 -17.75
CA ASN A 441 -47.16 -1.88 -17.64
C ASN A 441 -46.55 -0.51 -17.98
N GLU A 442 -46.38 -0.24 -19.29
CA GLU A 442 -45.94 1.05 -19.83
C GLU A 442 -46.97 2.20 -19.64
N GLU A 443 -48.13 1.97 -19.03
CA GLU A 443 -49.20 2.99 -18.95
C GLU A 443 -49.35 3.73 -17.60
N ILE A 444 -48.53 3.45 -16.58
CA ILE A 444 -48.61 4.14 -15.27
C ILE A 444 -47.47 5.18 -15.09
N PHE A 445 -46.62 5.37 -16.10
CA PHE A 445 -45.42 6.23 -16.03
C PHE A 445 -45.62 7.69 -16.46
N ARG A 446 -46.75 8.34 -16.12
CA ARG A 446 -46.90 9.79 -16.36
C ARG A 446 -47.39 10.68 -15.22
N ASN A 447 -47.82 10.17 -14.08
CA ASN A 447 -48.31 11.03 -13.00
C ASN A 447 -47.77 10.61 -11.62
N ARG A 448 -46.52 10.98 -11.31
CA ARG A 448 -46.06 11.26 -9.93
C ARG A 448 -44.72 11.99 -9.96
N LYS A 449 -44.77 13.25 -10.38
CA LYS A 449 -43.77 14.25 -10.01
C LYS A 449 -44.20 14.75 -8.63
N LEU A 450 -43.61 14.25 -7.55
CA LEU A 450 -43.86 14.81 -6.22
C LEU A 450 -43.37 16.27 -6.22
N HIS A 451 -44.31 17.20 -6.28
CA HIS A 451 -44.08 18.61 -5.97
C HIS A 451 -43.77 18.72 -4.48
N ASN A 452 -42.56 19.16 -4.15
CA ASN A 452 -42.27 19.76 -2.85
C ASN A 452 -42.70 21.24 -2.90
N GLU A 453 -44.00 21.50 -2.97
CA GLU A 453 -44.55 22.81 -2.62
C GLU A 453 -45.25 22.72 -1.27
N TYR A 454 -44.83 23.57 -0.33
CA TYR A 454 -45.49 23.74 0.94
C TYR A 454 -46.82 24.46 0.73
N THR A 455 -47.92 23.71 0.71
CA THR A 455 -49.29 24.27 0.80
C THR A 455 -49.77 24.24 2.25
N LYS A 456 -50.74 25.09 2.58
CA LYS A 456 -51.38 25.17 3.92
C LYS A 456 -51.91 23.82 4.43
N ASP A 457 -52.18 22.88 3.51
CA ASP A 457 -52.72 21.56 3.81
C ASP A 457 -51.66 20.54 4.26
N ASN A 458 -50.37 20.76 3.96
CA ASN A 458 -49.27 19.85 4.31
C ASN A 458 -48.60 20.16 5.67
N VAL A 459 -49.11 21.13 6.43
CA VAL A 459 -48.53 21.59 7.72
C VAL A 459 -49.28 21.06 8.96
N LEU A 460 -50.33 20.25 8.80
CA LEU A 460 -51.03 19.68 9.94
C LEU A 460 -50.39 18.36 10.38
N LEU A 461 -49.44 18.45 11.31
CA LEU A 461 -49.05 17.34 12.18
C LEU A 461 -50.23 16.97 13.06
N THR A 462 -51.00 15.95 12.69
CA THR A 462 -52.03 15.39 13.55
C THR A 462 -51.38 14.49 14.61
N CYS A 463 -51.49 14.91 15.87
CA CYS A 463 -51.22 14.03 17.00
C CYS A 463 -52.32 12.95 17.04
N PRO A 464 -52.01 11.66 17.20
CA PRO A 464 -53.02 10.58 17.27
C PRO A 464 -54.02 10.69 18.44
N LEU A 465 -53.91 11.73 19.28
CA LEU A 465 -54.74 12.01 20.44
C LEU A 465 -55.51 13.35 20.32
N ASP A 466 -55.53 13.98 19.15
CA ASP A 466 -56.26 15.24 18.93
C ASP A 466 -57.68 14.98 18.40
N PHE A 467 -58.68 15.16 19.27
CA PHE A 467 -60.11 14.96 18.98
C PHE A 467 -60.86 16.26 18.64
N SER A 468 -60.14 17.35 18.36
CA SER A 468 -60.75 18.68 18.15
C SER A 468 -61.59 18.83 16.88
N GLN A 469 -61.66 17.82 15.99
CA GLN A 469 -62.38 17.90 14.72
C GLN A 469 -63.40 16.77 14.45
N SER A 470 -63.78 15.98 15.46
CA SER A 470 -64.91 15.07 15.34
C SER A 470 -66.11 15.63 16.12
N GLU A 471 -67.19 15.99 15.44
CA GLU A 471 -68.49 16.10 16.10
C GLU A 471 -68.98 14.67 16.37
N PHE A 472 -68.71 14.19 17.57
CA PHE A 472 -69.28 12.96 18.11
C PHE A 472 -70.61 13.33 18.78
N ASP A 473 -71.72 12.87 18.22
CA ASP A 473 -73.04 13.07 18.80
C ASP A 473 -73.32 11.94 19.81
N GLU A 474 -73.19 12.25 21.10
CA GLU A 474 -73.19 11.28 22.21
C GLU A 474 -74.52 10.50 22.35
N GLU A 475 -75.61 10.97 21.76
CA GLU A 475 -76.92 10.33 21.88
C GLU A 475 -77.16 9.21 20.84
N SER A 476 -76.45 9.19 19.71
CA SER A 476 -76.78 8.28 18.59
C SER A 476 -75.65 7.38 18.08
N GLY A 477 -74.40 7.60 18.50
CA GLY A 477 -73.30 6.62 18.35
C GLY A 477 -72.86 6.27 16.92
N ASN A 478 -73.11 7.09 15.90
CA ASN A 478 -72.67 6.84 14.52
C ASN A 478 -71.94 8.04 13.89
N GLN A 479 -70.91 7.77 13.08
CA GLN A 479 -70.15 8.76 12.29
C GLN A 479 -70.58 8.77 10.81
N THR A 480 -70.82 9.95 10.22
CA THR A 480 -71.03 10.10 8.77
C THR A 480 -70.12 11.16 8.17
N SER A 481 -69.48 10.86 7.03
CA SER A 481 -68.63 11.79 6.27
C SER A 481 -69.37 12.38 5.06
N LYS A 482 -69.20 13.69 4.80
CA LYS A 482 -69.69 14.37 3.57
C LYS A 482 -68.53 14.67 2.63
N ALA A 483 -68.62 14.22 1.38
CA ALA A 483 -67.74 14.61 0.28
C ALA A 483 -68.23 15.90 -0.39
N LYS A 484 -67.31 16.79 -0.80
CA LYS A 484 -67.58 17.89 -1.75
C LYS A 484 -66.53 17.93 -2.86
N PHE A 485 -67.03 17.95 -4.09
CA PHE A 485 -66.32 18.18 -5.36
C PHE A 485 -66.20 19.68 -5.64
N SER A 486 -65.12 20.10 -6.32
CA SER A 486 -65.17 21.17 -7.33
C SER A 486 -63.93 21.18 -8.23
N ASP A 487 -64.18 21.06 -9.53
CA ASP A 487 -63.26 21.22 -10.65
C ASP A 487 -62.78 22.68 -10.82
N THR A 488 -61.54 22.87 -11.29
CA THR A 488 -61.24 23.93 -12.28
C THR A 488 -60.01 23.61 -13.11
N LYS A 489 -60.20 23.57 -14.44
CA LYS A 489 -59.16 23.47 -15.47
C LYS A 489 -58.54 24.86 -15.71
N VAL A 490 -57.22 24.92 -15.87
CA VAL A 490 -56.54 25.96 -16.67
C VAL A 490 -55.54 25.28 -17.61
N VAL A 491 -55.72 25.53 -18.91
CA VAL A 491 -54.85 25.12 -20.00
C VAL A 491 -54.00 26.34 -20.37
N VAL A 492 -52.67 26.19 -20.40
CA VAL A 492 -51.76 27.02 -21.21
C VAL A 492 -50.69 26.12 -21.84
N GLU A 493 -50.48 26.35 -23.12
CA GLU A 493 -49.72 25.55 -24.08
C GLU A 493 -48.20 25.51 -23.85
N ARG A 494 -47.59 24.48 -24.42
CA ARG A 494 -46.15 24.24 -24.47
C ARG A 494 -45.43 25.31 -25.30
N SER A 495 -44.31 25.81 -24.79
CA SER A 495 -43.15 26.13 -25.63
C SER A 495 -41.99 25.20 -25.27
N THR A 496 -41.37 24.70 -26.32
CA THR A 496 -40.34 23.68 -26.33
C THR A 496 -38.97 24.22 -25.93
N THR A 497 -38.13 23.29 -25.46
CA THR A 497 -36.65 23.29 -25.47
C THR A 497 -35.88 24.22 -24.53
N ARG A 498 -35.45 23.66 -23.39
CA ARG A 498 -34.01 23.63 -23.03
C ARG A 498 -33.64 22.21 -22.63
N SER A 499 -33.04 21.51 -23.58
CA SER A 499 -32.46 20.18 -23.41
C SER A 499 -31.27 20.22 -22.46
N LEU A 500 -31.08 19.07 -21.81
CA LEU A 500 -29.93 18.63 -21.02
C LEU A 500 -28.62 18.69 -21.83
N SER A 501 -28.10 19.90 -22.04
CA SER A 501 -26.83 20.17 -22.73
C SER A 501 -25.87 21.03 -21.89
N SER A 502 -26.25 21.42 -20.67
CA SER A 502 -25.51 22.39 -19.85
C SER A 502 -24.78 21.82 -18.62
N ILE A 503 -24.70 20.49 -18.44
CA ILE A 503 -23.97 19.89 -17.29
C ILE A 503 -22.87 18.90 -17.72
N LEU A 504 -22.72 18.61 -19.02
CA LEU A 504 -21.73 17.65 -19.52
C LEU A 504 -20.52 18.24 -20.29
N ASN A 505 -20.16 19.51 -20.07
CA ASN A 505 -18.96 20.11 -20.65
C ASN A 505 -18.00 20.68 -19.60
N TYR A 506 -17.36 19.79 -18.83
CA TYR A 506 -16.14 20.12 -18.08
C TYR A 506 -15.03 19.07 -18.26
N ALA A 507 -14.86 18.60 -19.50
CA ALA A 507 -13.72 17.79 -19.92
C ALA A 507 -13.43 17.97 -21.43
N ALA A 508 -13.06 19.18 -21.86
CA ALA A 508 -12.46 19.41 -23.19
C ALA A 508 -11.79 20.80 -23.32
N VAL A 509 -10.80 21.13 -22.48
CA VAL A 509 -9.90 22.28 -22.73
C VAL A 509 -8.47 21.97 -22.28
N VAL A 510 -7.78 21.08 -23.00
CA VAL A 510 -6.33 21.17 -23.30
C VAL A 510 -6.10 20.45 -24.64
N ARG A 511 -6.47 21.12 -25.75
CA ARG A 511 -6.01 20.81 -27.11
C ARG A 511 -6.38 21.97 -28.03
N ARG A 512 -5.66 23.08 -27.89
CA ARG A 512 -5.41 24.01 -28.99
C ARG A 512 -4.00 24.54 -28.83
N ASN A 513 -3.09 23.83 -29.46
CA ASN A 513 -1.85 24.41 -29.93
C ASN A 513 -2.11 24.88 -31.36
N ILE A 514 -1.54 26.04 -31.71
CA ILE A 514 -0.95 26.29 -33.03
C ILE A 514 -1.96 26.44 -34.18
N ASN A 515 -2.22 27.71 -34.56
CA ASN A 515 -2.02 28.23 -35.92
C ASN A 515 -2.79 29.55 -36.12
N GLU A 516 -2.11 30.66 -35.88
CA GLU A 516 -2.18 31.83 -36.76
C GLU A 516 -0.78 31.99 -37.34
N ASP A 517 -0.59 31.64 -38.61
CA ASP A 517 -0.08 32.62 -39.56
C ASP A 517 -0.28 32.17 -41.02
N VAL A 518 -0.68 33.16 -41.81
CA VAL A 518 -1.15 33.04 -43.19
C VAL A 518 0.06 33.10 -44.13
N GLY A 519 0.21 32.09 -45.00
CA GLY A 519 1.27 32.04 -46.01
C GLY A 519 0.81 31.28 -47.25
N VAL A 520 0.09 31.98 -48.12
CA VAL A 520 -0.33 31.55 -49.46
C VAL A 520 0.87 31.07 -50.30
N ARG A 521 0.78 29.87 -50.91
CA ARG A 521 1.20 29.64 -52.31
C ARG A 521 0.72 28.28 -52.84
N THR A 522 0.17 28.37 -54.04
CA THR A 522 -0.43 27.40 -54.95
C THR A 522 0.47 26.21 -55.32
N ILE A 523 -0.15 25.03 -55.44
CA ILE A 523 0.37 23.85 -56.18
C ILE A 523 -0.18 23.94 -57.62
N PRO A 524 0.61 23.57 -58.66
CA PRO A 524 0.05 22.98 -59.86
C PRO A 524 0.39 21.49 -59.96
N ASP A 525 -0.57 20.80 -60.56
CA ASP A 525 -0.66 19.38 -60.89
C ASP A 525 0.56 18.74 -61.56
N LYS A 526 0.70 17.42 -61.34
CA LYS A 526 0.85 16.31 -62.33
C LYS A 526 1.70 15.17 -61.73
N ILE A 527 1.14 13.98 -61.54
CA ILE A 527 0.95 12.86 -62.50
C ILE A 527 2.25 12.08 -62.78
N GLU A 528 2.17 10.81 -62.38
CA GLU A 528 2.79 9.57 -62.91
C GLU A 528 4.29 9.23 -62.77
N ILE A 529 4.45 7.98 -62.27
CA ILE A 529 5.55 6.99 -62.35
C ILE A 529 6.71 7.16 -61.35
#